data_AF-A0A8J5KV97-F1
#
_entry.id   AF-A0A8J5KV97-F1
#
_cell.length_a   1.000
_cell.length_b   1.000
_cell.length_c   1.000
_cell.angle_alpha   90.00
_cell.angle_beta   90.00
_cell.angle_gamma   90.00
#
_symmetry.space_group_name_H-M   'P 1'
#
loop_
_entity.id
_entity.type
_entity.pdbx_description
1 polymer ?
#
loop_
_entity_poly.entity_id
_entity_poly.type
_entity_poly.pdbx_seq_one_letter_code
_entity_poly.pdbx_strand_id
1 'polypeptide(L)'
;MDPLRSAALYSSAPTSVSSVIPHDLDFRSRKASPCWHPPRRELLLFRCADSSTRPPPPKRQPAAMMLSLFDSLKDSLTIDVALAEGRPLDVPLARPFTIASSRLDRVANVAVRVQLRNGSVGWGEAPVLPLVTAEDQPAALAAAAAACSALVQSLPMTLGDVLREVGRLLPGHDFASVRAGVEMALIDAAANSIRIPLWRLFGGVSNSITTDITIPIVSPSEAAELAAKYCRQGFSTLKLKVGKDLNSDIEVLTAIRSVHPDCLFVLDANEGYKAHQAIEVLDKLHAMGVTPILFEQPVHRDDWEGLHLVSHVAKDKYGVSVAADESCRSVDDANKIIHGNLAHVINIKLAKLGVIGAFEVINIAREAGIGLMIGGMVETRLAMGFAGHLAAGLVSLILTHHFFLPKILLFKVMKLLVRCTSSTIQEAKVASSVGTMSHGTDLC
;
A
#
# COMPACT_ATOMS: atom_id res chain seq x y z
N MET A 1 -9.82 -50.85 39.19
CA MET A 1 -8.96 -51.02 40.38
C MET A 1 -8.31 -49.68 40.66
N ASP A 2 -8.39 -49.26 41.92
CA ASP A 2 -7.67 -48.18 42.61
C ASP A 2 -8.00 -48.42 44.12
N PRO A 3 -7.22 -48.03 45.16
CA PRO A 3 -6.50 -46.74 45.23
C PRO A 3 -5.18 -46.64 46.07
N LEU A 4 -4.51 -45.49 45.94
CA LEU A 4 -3.83 -44.69 47.01
C LEU A 4 -2.53 -45.15 47.76
N ARG A 5 -1.82 -44.11 48.26
CA ARG A 5 -0.67 -44.07 49.21
C ARG A 5 0.74 -44.29 48.61
N SER A 6 1.84 -43.68 49.09
CA SER A 6 2.09 -42.89 50.33
C SER A 6 3.13 -41.75 50.15
N ALA A 7 3.21 -40.83 51.13
CA ALA A 7 4.31 -39.87 51.37
C ALA A 7 5.65 -40.58 51.74
N ALA A 8 6.83 -39.96 51.93
CA ALA A 8 7.23 -38.75 52.69
C ALA A 8 8.76 -38.46 52.48
N LEU A 9 9.50 -37.42 52.94
CA LEU A 9 9.30 -36.09 53.59
C LEU A 9 10.66 -35.30 53.57
N TYR A 10 10.76 -34.13 54.26
CA TYR A 10 12.00 -33.43 54.72
C TYR A 10 12.89 -32.68 53.67
N SER A 11 13.58 -31.55 53.95
CA SER A 11 13.59 -30.66 55.15
C SER A 11 14.09 -29.21 54.87
N SER A 12 13.60 -28.25 55.66
CA SER A 12 14.27 -27.03 56.22
C SER A 12 15.13 -26.06 55.36
N ALA A 13 14.67 -24.80 55.29
CA ALA A 13 15.50 -23.60 55.56
C ALA A 13 15.52 -23.34 57.11
N PRO A 14 16.37 -22.47 57.70
CA PRO A 14 16.50 -21.01 57.46
C PRO A 14 18.00 -20.59 57.28
N THR A 15 18.52 -19.35 57.39
CA THR A 15 18.20 -18.16 58.24
C THR A 15 18.76 -16.85 57.66
N SER A 16 18.34 -15.70 58.21
CA SER A 16 18.73 -14.33 57.83
C SER A 16 19.87 -13.73 58.66
N VAL A 17 20.59 -12.76 58.09
CA VAL A 17 21.25 -11.62 58.80
C VAL A 17 21.10 -10.36 57.94
N SER A 18 21.16 -9.17 58.55
CA SER A 18 20.75 -7.87 57.99
C SER A 18 21.89 -6.93 57.57
N SER A 19 21.52 -5.89 56.81
CA SER A 19 21.99 -4.49 56.91
C SER A 19 23.48 -4.12 56.81
N VAL A 20 23.79 -3.09 56.01
CA VAL A 20 24.46 -1.84 56.49
C VAL A 20 24.38 -0.74 55.39
N ILE A 21 24.30 0.52 55.81
CA ILE A 21 24.36 1.73 54.96
C ILE A 21 25.54 2.61 55.43
N PRO A 22 26.29 3.21 54.51
CA PRO A 22 26.88 4.55 54.69
C PRO A 22 26.35 5.50 53.58
N HIS A 23 25.59 6.55 53.84
CA HIS A 23 25.89 7.81 54.56
C HIS A 23 26.97 8.71 53.91
N ASP A 24 26.46 9.82 53.37
CA ASP A 24 26.94 11.22 53.36
C ASP A 24 28.38 11.59 52.94
N LEU A 25 28.44 12.53 51.99
CA LEU A 25 29.32 13.70 52.02
C LEU A 25 28.61 14.91 51.36
N ASP A 26 27.98 15.79 52.15
CA ASP A 26 27.62 17.16 51.72
C ASP A 26 28.82 18.10 51.96
N PHE A 27 29.18 18.90 50.95
CA PHE A 27 29.95 20.13 51.22
C PHE A 27 29.55 21.27 50.27
N ARG A 28 28.69 22.15 50.77
CA ARG A 28 28.25 23.37 50.09
C ARG A 28 29.39 24.36 49.86
N SER A 29 29.52 24.89 48.64
CA SER A 29 29.96 26.26 48.43
C SER A 29 29.31 26.87 47.17
N ARG A 30 29.25 28.21 47.08
CA ARG A 30 28.43 28.94 46.09
C ARG A 30 29.29 29.54 44.97
N LYS A 31 28.77 29.58 43.73
CA LYS A 31 28.87 30.78 42.86
C LYS A 31 27.93 30.74 41.63
N ALA A 32 27.27 31.90 41.43
CA ALA A 32 26.70 32.51 40.21
C ALA A 32 26.13 31.67 39.04
N SER A 33 24.96 32.11 38.56
CA SER A 33 24.29 31.72 37.31
C SER A 33 25.05 32.18 36.05
N PRO A 34 24.62 31.74 34.86
CA PRO A 34 23.72 32.63 34.11
C PRO A 34 22.39 31.96 33.69
N CYS A 35 21.33 32.74 33.62
CA CYS A 35 20.00 32.28 33.22
C CYS A 35 19.93 32.09 31.70
N TRP A 36 19.46 30.93 31.23
CA TRP A 36 19.09 30.73 29.83
C TRP A 36 17.60 31.04 29.65
N HIS A 37 17.28 32.18 29.03
CA HIS A 37 15.90 32.50 28.66
C HIS A 37 15.55 31.85 27.30
N PRO A 38 14.42 31.13 27.18
CA PRO A 38 13.90 30.78 25.87
C PRO A 38 13.48 32.06 25.14
N PRO A 39 13.79 32.22 23.84
CA PRO A 39 13.41 33.41 23.10
C PRO A 39 11.88 33.48 22.97
N ARG A 40 11.28 34.51 23.55
CA ARG A 40 9.88 34.87 23.29
C ARG A 40 9.74 35.24 21.81
N ARG A 41 9.21 34.32 21.00
CA ARG A 41 8.55 34.71 19.74
C ARG A 41 7.15 35.17 20.09
N GLU A 42 6.84 36.42 19.76
CA GLU A 42 5.52 37.00 19.96
C GLU A 42 4.48 36.29 19.09
N LEU A 43 3.22 36.23 19.57
CA LEU A 43 2.11 35.79 18.73
C LEU A 43 1.85 36.85 17.66
N LEU A 44 2.46 36.67 16.49
CA LEU A 44 2.03 37.33 15.25
C LEU A 44 0.68 36.74 14.83
N LEU A 45 -0.38 37.26 15.47
CA LEU A 45 -1.77 37.09 15.06
C LEU A 45 -1.95 37.70 13.66
N PHE A 46 -1.73 36.90 12.63
CA PHE A 46 -2.12 37.25 11.28
C PHE A 46 -3.65 37.32 11.20
N ARG A 47 -4.16 38.55 11.34
CA ARG A 47 -5.52 38.92 10.95
C ARG A 47 -5.78 38.48 9.52
N CYS A 48 -7.03 38.17 9.19
CA CYS A 48 -7.44 38.00 7.80
C CYS A 48 -7.04 39.25 6.99
N ALA A 49 -6.21 39.05 5.98
CA ALA A 49 -5.94 40.05 4.95
C ALA A 49 -7.00 39.94 3.85
N ASP A 50 -7.34 41.08 3.25
CA ASP A 50 -8.52 41.21 2.41
C ASP A 50 -8.48 40.44 1.08
N SER A 51 -9.68 40.17 0.55
CA SER A 51 -9.86 39.37 -0.66
C SER A 51 -9.56 40.13 -1.95
N SER A 52 -8.30 40.11 -2.40
CA SER A 52 -7.97 40.34 -3.82
C SER A 52 -6.70 39.56 -4.23
N THR A 53 -6.52 39.37 -5.55
CA THR A 53 -5.33 38.74 -6.17
C THR A 53 -4.85 37.41 -5.57
N ARG A 54 -5.74 36.44 -5.36
CA ARG A 54 -5.33 35.04 -5.58
C ARG A 54 -5.26 34.81 -7.09
N PRO A 55 -4.29 34.01 -7.61
CA PRO A 55 -4.43 33.49 -8.97
C PRO A 55 -5.74 32.69 -9.06
N PRO A 56 -6.44 32.72 -10.20
CA PRO A 56 -7.67 31.94 -10.34
C PRO A 56 -7.35 30.46 -10.08
N PRO A 57 -8.20 29.72 -9.33
CA PRO A 57 -8.02 28.28 -9.20
C PRO A 57 -7.98 27.66 -10.60
N PRO A 58 -7.14 26.64 -10.84
CA PRO A 58 -7.10 25.98 -12.15
C PRO A 58 -8.52 25.57 -12.53
N LYS A 59 -8.97 26.00 -13.72
CA LYS A 59 -10.35 25.81 -14.16
C LYS A 59 -10.73 24.34 -13.94
N ARG A 60 -11.78 24.08 -13.14
CA ARG A 60 -12.33 22.73 -12.97
C ARG A 60 -12.72 22.20 -14.35
N GLN A 61 -11.86 21.39 -14.94
CA GLN A 61 -12.24 20.54 -16.07
C GLN A 61 -13.35 19.61 -15.55
N PRO A 62 -14.46 19.41 -16.30
CA PRO A 62 -15.51 18.50 -15.86
C PRO A 62 -14.93 17.11 -15.63
N ALA A 63 -15.18 16.53 -14.45
CA ALA A 63 -14.60 15.24 -14.06
C ALA A 63 -14.87 14.11 -15.07
N ALA A 64 -16.01 14.20 -15.77
CA ALA A 64 -16.41 13.30 -16.85
C ALA A 64 -15.43 13.21 -18.04
N MET A 65 -14.54 14.19 -18.26
CA MET A 65 -13.65 14.20 -19.44
C MET A 65 -12.37 13.36 -19.33
N MET A 66 -12.06 12.76 -18.17
CA MET A 66 -10.79 12.03 -17.99
C MET A 66 -10.90 10.50 -18.11
N LEU A 67 -12.04 9.90 -17.76
CA LEU A 67 -12.23 8.44 -17.95
C LEU A 67 -12.66 8.07 -19.37
N SER A 68 -13.13 9.05 -20.15
CA SER A 68 -13.75 8.85 -21.46
C SER A 68 -12.90 8.10 -22.48
N LEU A 69 -11.56 8.09 -22.36
CA LEU A 69 -10.69 7.30 -23.25
C LEU A 69 -10.74 5.80 -22.94
N PHE A 70 -10.68 5.39 -21.67
CA PHE A 70 -10.80 3.98 -21.30
C PHE A 70 -12.24 3.48 -21.51
N ASP A 71 -13.24 4.31 -21.22
CA ASP A 71 -14.64 3.98 -21.51
C ASP A 71 -14.89 3.83 -23.01
N SER A 72 -14.46 4.80 -23.85
CA SER A 72 -14.58 4.65 -25.31
C SER A 72 -13.82 3.44 -25.84
N LEU A 73 -12.65 3.11 -25.27
CA LEU A 73 -11.86 1.95 -25.71
C LEU A 73 -12.54 0.62 -25.38
N LYS A 74 -13.20 0.51 -24.22
CA LYS A 74 -14.01 -0.66 -23.87
C LYS A 74 -15.04 -0.96 -24.97
N ASP A 75 -15.76 0.06 -25.42
CA ASP A 75 -16.87 -0.11 -26.36
C ASP A 75 -16.42 -0.23 -27.83
N SER A 76 -15.26 0.35 -28.20
CA SER A 76 -14.82 0.43 -29.60
C SER A 76 -13.71 -0.54 -30.01
N LEU A 77 -12.89 -1.05 -29.08
CA LEU A 77 -11.77 -1.93 -29.43
C LEU A 77 -12.20 -3.41 -29.41
N THR A 78 -12.19 -4.05 -30.58
CA THR A 78 -12.35 -5.52 -30.65
C THR A 78 -11.10 -6.23 -30.14
N ILE A 79 -11.29 -7.14 -29.20
CA ILE A 79 -10.29 -8.05 -28.65
C ILE A 79 -10.50 -9.43 -29.28
N ASP A 80 -9.42 -9.95 -29.89
CA ASP A 80 -9.35 -11.29 -30.48
C ASP A 80 -8.08 -11.97 -29.97
N VAL A 81 -8.24 -12.92 -29.06
CA VAL A 81 -7.14 -13.56 -28.33
C VAL A 81 -6.54 -14.69 -29.17
N ALA A 82 -5.26 -14.56 -29.49
CA ALA A 82 -4.49 -15.61 -30.17
C ALA A 82 -3.94 -16.65 -29.18
N LEU A 83 -3.56 -16.20 -27.98
CA LEU A 83 -2.97 -17.00 -26.92
C LEU A 83 -3.14 -16.27 -25.58
N ALA A 84 -3.54 -16.98 -24.54
CA ALA A 84 -3.48 -16.53 -23.16
C ALA A 84 -2.90 -17.63 -22.27
N GLU A 85 -2.10 -17.26 -21.26
CA GLU A 85 -1.42 -18.21 -20.38
C GLU A 85 -1.14 -17.62 -18.99
N GLY A 86 -1.28 -18.45 -17.95
CA GLY A 86 -0.81 -18.17 -16.59
C GLY A 86 0.45 -18.98 -16.27
N ARG A 87 1.43 -18.38 -15.58
CA ARG A 87 2.71 -19.01 -15.21
C ARG A 87 3.13 -18.62 -13.79
N PRO A 88 3.87 -19.48 -13.04
CA PRO A 88 4.43 -19.11 -11.75
C PRO A 88 5.33 -17.86 -11.85
N LEU A 89 5.20 -16.96 -10.89
CA LEU A 89 6.02 -15.76 -10.72
C LEU A 89 6.66 -15.79 -9.32
N ASP A 90 7.62 -16.68 -9.16
CA ASP A 90 8.39 -16.83 -7.92
C ASP A 90 9.54 -15.82 -7.90
N VAL A 91 9.61 -14.97 -6.88
CA VAL A 91 10.67 -13.97 -6.74
C VAL A 91 11.18 -13.93 -5.29
N PRO A 92 12.48 -14.14 -5.02
CA PRO A 92 13.01 -14.05 -3.67
C PRO A 92 12.97 -12.60 -3.17
N LEU A 93 12.58 -12.40 -1.91
CA LEU A 93 12.59 -11.08 -1.28
C LEU A 93 14.01 -10.73 -0.79
N ALA A 94 14.43 -9.47 -0.95
CA ALA A 94 15.77 -9.04 -0.51
C ALA A 94 15.92 -8.98 1.02
N ARG A 95 14.79 -8.87 1.73
CA ARG A 95 14.63 -9.10 3.17
C ARG A 95 13.25 -9.73 3.39
N PRO A 96 13.06 -10.59 4.39
CA PRO A 96 11.74 -11.13 4.72
C PRO A 96 10.73 -10.01 5.00
N PHE A 97 9.57 -10.06 4.37
CA PHE A 97 8.46 -9.16 4.67
C PHE A 97 7.68 -9.71 5.87
N THR A 98 7.34 -8.87 6.84
CA THR A 98 6.59 -9.26 8.04
C THR A 98 5.55 -8.19 8.38
N ILE A 99 4.31 -8.60 8.63
CA ILE A 99 3.17 -7.75 9.00
C ILE A 99 2.61 -8.19 10.36
N ALA A 100 1.45 -7.66 10.77
CA ALA A 100 0.70 -8.11 11.94
C ALA A 100 0.56 -9.65 11.98
N SER A 101 0.00 -10.22 10.92
CA SER A 101 -0.50 -11.60 10.83
C SER A 101 0.42 -12.64 10.17
N SER A 102 1.46 -12.24 9.44
CA SER A 102 2.28 -13.17 8.65
C SER A 102 3.71 -12.70 8.37
N ARG A 103 4.53 -13.64 7.86
CA ARG A 103 5.88 -13.41 7.32
C ARG A 103 6.01 -14.13 5.98
N LEU A 104 6.67 -13.49 5.02
CA LEU A 104 7.04 -14.05 3.72
C LEU A 104 8.54 -13.87 3.46
N ASP A 105 9.20 -14.93 3.01
CA ASP A 105 10.60 -14.91 2.57
C ASP A 105 10.74 -14.97 1.02
N ARG A 106 9.65 -15.32 0.31
CA ARG A 106 9.52 -15.23 -1.16
C ARG A 106 8.17 -14.64 -1.57
N VAL A 107 8.12 -14.11 -2.77
CA VAL A 107 6.91 -13.92 -3.59
C VAL A 107 6.61 -15.24 -4.31
N ALA A 108 5.33 -15.60 -4.43
CA ALA A 108 4.86 -16.83 -5.11
C ALA A 108 3.61 -16.51 -5.95
N ASN A 109 3.73 -15.52 -6.83
CA ASN A 109 2.59 -14.93 -7.54
C ASN A 109 2.29 -15.70 -8.84
N VAL A 110 1.31 -15.25 -9.62
CA VAL A 110 1.05 -15.73 -10.98
C VAL A 110 1.22 -14.59 -11.99
N ALA A 111 2.06 -14.79 -13.00
CA ALA A 111 2.15 -13.92 -14.17
C ALA A 111 1.13 -14.38 -15.22
N VAL A 112 0.27 -13.48 -15.66
CA VAL A 112 -0.67 -13.71 -16.77
C VAL A 112 -0.15 -12.98 -18.00
N ARG A 113 -0.15 -13.66 -19.14
CA ARG A 113 0.20 -13.12 -20.45
C ARG A 113 -0.95 -13.33 -21.42
N VAL A 114 -1.30 -12.28 -22.16
CA VAL A 114 -2.28 -12.32 -23.25
C VAL A 114 -1.62 -11.82 -24.53
N GLN A 115 -1.91 -12.45 -25.66
CA GLN A 115 -1.50 -12.03 -27.00
C GLN A 115 -2.72 -12.00 -27.91
N LEU A 116 -2.90 -10.89 -28.64
CA LEU A 116 -3.99 -10.70 -29.59
C LEU A 116 -3.58 -11.12 -31.01
N ARG A 117 -4.53 -11.43 -31.89
CA ARG A 117 -4.23 -11.79 -33.30
C ARG A 117 -3.57 -10.68 -34.11
N ASN A 118 -3.73 -9.42 -33.70
CA ASN A 118 -2.99 -8.28 -34.28
C ASN A 118 -1.50 -8.23 -33.86
N GLY A 119 -1.04 -9.16 -33.01
CA GLY A 119 0.34 -9.27 -32.55
C GLY A 119 0.69 -8.44 -31.31
N SER A 120 -0.25 -7.66 -30.75
CA SER A 120 -0.03 -7.03 -29.44
C SER A 120 0.05 -8.09 -28.33
N VAL A 121 0.82 -7.77 -27.29
CA VAL A 121 0.99 -8.60 -26.10
C VAL A 121 0.75 -7.71 -24.89
N GLY A 122 0.11 -8.26 -23.86
CA GLY A 122 -0.07 -7.63 -22.57
C GLY A 122 0.25 -8.58 -21.44
N TRP A 123 0.60 -7.98 -20.29
CA TRP A 123 1.00 -8.70 -19.09
C TRP A 123 0.22 -8.19 -17.87
N GLY A 124 -0.04 -9.11 -16.95
CA GLY A 124 -0.64 -8.82 -15.64
C GLY A 124 -0.09 -9.76 -14.57
N GLU A 125 -0.31 -9.40 -13.32
CA GLU A 125 0.17 -10.16 -12.17
C GLU A 125 -0.97 -10.31 -11.16
N ALA A 126 -1.18 -11.55 -10.71
CA ALA A 126 -2.05 -11.88 -9.61
C ALA A 126 -1.17 -12.22 -8.39
N PRO A 127 -1.07 -11.33 -7.38
CA PRO A 127 -0.36 -11.66 -6.15
C PRO A 127 -1.11 -12.69 -5.32
N VAL A 128 -0.35 -13.59 -4.69
CA VAL A 128 -0.90 -14.70 -3.91
C VAL A 128 -0.52 -14.54 -2.45
N LEU A 129 -1.52 -14.34 -1.59
CA LEU A 129 -1.36 -14.26 -0.15
C LEU A 129 -2.64 -14.81 0.52
N PRO A 130 -2.71 -16.11 0.87
CA PRO A 130 -3.98 -16.77 1.25
C PRO A 130 -4.78 -16.09 2.36
N LEU A 131 -4.13 -15.41 3.31
CA LEU A 131 -4.77 -14.64 4.40
C LEU A 131 -5.45 -13.33 3.95
N VAL A 132 -5.29 -12.95 2.68
CA VAL A 132 -5.75 -11.66 2.11
C VAL A 132 -6.42 -11.83 0.75
N THR A 133 -5.95 -12.76 -0.10
CA THR A 133 -6.51 -13.05 -1.43
C THR A 133 -7.31 -14.35 -1.49
N ALA A 134 -7.50 -15.05 -0.36
CA ALA A 134 -8.15 -16.36 -0.21
C ALA A 134 -7.49 -17.56 -0.94
N GLU A 135 -6.82 -17.33 -2.08
CA GLU A 135 -6.19 -18.36 -2.92
C GLU A 135 -4.70 -18.61 -2.62
N ASP A 136 -4.23 -19.83 -2.92
CA ASP A 136 -2.81 -20.21 -2.99
C ASP A 136 -2.31 -20.27 -4.45
N GLN A 137 -1.01 -20.47 -4.67
CA GLN A 137 -0.42 -20.37 -6.02
C GLN A 137 -0.92 -21.49 -6.96
N PRO A 138 -1.02 -22.78 -6.54
CA PRO A 138 -1.69 -23.82 -7.33
C PRO A 138 -3.14 -23.49 -7.71
N ALA A 139 -3.95 -22.99 -6.77
CA ALA A 139 -5.33 -22.58 -7.05
C ALA A 139 -5.39 -21.40 -8.03
N ALA A 140 -4.56 -20.38 -7.81
CA ALA A 140 -4.46 -19.20 -8.68
C ALA A 140 -4.02 -19.57 -10.10
N LEU A 141 -3.07 -20.51 -10.25
CA LEU A 141 -2.65 -21.05 -11.54
C LEU A 141 -3.78 -21.81 -12.25
N ALA A 142 -4.55 -22.62 -11.52
CA ALA A 142 -5.68 -23.35 -12.08
C ALA A 142 -6.80 -22.41 -12.56
N ALA A 143 -7.14 -21.40 -11.75
CA ALA A 143 -8.12 -20.37 -12.10
C ALA A 143 -7.65 -19.52 -13.30
N ALA A 144 -6.38 -19.09 -13.30
CA ALA A 144 -5.80 -18.36 -14.42
C ALA A 144 -5.78 -19.19 -15.71
N ALA A 145 -5.43 -20.48 -15.64
CA ALA A 145 -5.43 -21.38 -16.78
C ALA A 145 -6.85 -21.62 -17.35
N ALA A 146 -7.86 -21.77 -16.48
CA ALA A 146 -9.25 -21.89 -16.89
C ALA A 146 -9.75 -20.63 -17.62
N ALA A 147 -9.51 -19.44 -17.04
CA ALA A 147 -9.86 -18.16 -17.65
C ALA A 147 -9.12 -17.93 -18.97
N CYS A 148 -7.81 -18.21 -19.03
CA CYS A 148 -7.02 -18.10 -20.25
C CYS A 148 -7.52 -19.05 -21.37
N SER A 149 -7.91 -20.27 -21.02
CA SER A 149 -8.46 -21.25 -21.97
C SER A 149 -9.81 -20.78 -22.55
N ALA A 150 -10.70 -20.23 -21.71
CA ALA A 150 -11.96 -19.65 -22.15
C ALA A 150 -11.75 -18.42 -23.06
N LEU A 151 -10.78 -17.55 -22.75
CA LEU A 151 -10.41 -16.41 -23.57
C LEU A 151 -9.89 -16.80 -24.96
N VAL A 152 -9.07 -17.86 -25.07
CA VAL A 152 -8.57 -18.36 -26.37
C VAL A 152 -9.67 -19.05 -27.20
N GLN A 153 -10.69 -19.61 -26.56
CA GLN A 153 -11.84 -20.25 -27.21
C GLN A 153 -12.96 -19.25 -27.58
N SER A 154 -12.90 -18.01 -27.07
CA SER A 154 -13.92 -16.99 -27.28
C SER A 154 -13.91 -16.42 -28.70
N LEU A 155 -15.09 -16.02 -29.19
CA LEU A 155 -15.19 -15.21 -30.40
C LEU A 155 -14.70 -13.77 -30.15
N PRO A 156 -14.23 -13.05 -31.19
CA PRO A 156 -13.86 -11.65 -31.05
C PRO A 156 -15.02 -10.79 -30.53
N MET A 157 -14.77 -10.00 -29.48
CA MET A 157 -15.77 -9.18 -28.81
C MET A 157 -15.16 -7.83 -28.37
N THR A 158 -15.94 -6.90 -27.82
CA THR A 158 -15.37 -5.61 -27.36
C THR A 158 -14.49 -5.79 -26.11
N LEU A 159 -13.59 -4.86 -25.85
CA LEU A 159 -12.78 -4.84 -24.62
C LEU A 159 -13.67 -4.75 -23.36
N GLY A 160 -14.82 -4.08 -23.43
CA GLY A 160 -15.81 -4.06 -22.36
C GLY A 160 -16.47 -5.41 -22.12
N ASP A 161 -16.79 -6.14 -23.20
CA ASP A 161 -17.43 -7.46 -23.12
C ASP A 161 -16.48 -8.53 -22.59
N VAL A 162 -15.22 -8.56 -23.04
CA VAL A 162 -14.25 -9.58 -22.59
C VAL A 162 -13.89 -9.38 -21.12
N LEU A 163 -13.77 -8.13 -20.64
CA LEU A 163 -13.55 -7.84 -19.22
C LEU A 163 -14.79 -8.24 -18.38
N ARG A 164 -16.00 -8.09 -18.92
CA ARG A 164 -17.23 -8.56 -18.26
C ARG A 164 -17.31 -10.09 -18.17
N GLU A 165 -16.86 -10.81 -19.20
CA GLU A 165 -16.81 -12.27 -19.19
C GLU A 165 -15.71 -12.78 -18.24
N VAL A 166 -14.56 -12.12 -18.15
CA VAL A 166 -13.55 -12.39 -17.11
C VAL A 166 -14.14 -12.23 -15.70
N GLY A 167 -14.95 -11.19 -15.46
CA GLY A 167 -15.70 -11.03 -14.21
C GLY A 167 -16.74 -12.11 -13.92
N ARG A 168 -17.25 -12.81 -14.96
CA ARG A 168 -18.17 -13.96 -14.83
C ARG A 168 -17.44 -15.28 -14.58
N LEU A 169 -16.27 -15.46 -15.21
CA LEU A 169 -15.39 -16.62 -15.04
C LEU A 169 -14.69 -16.62 -13.68
N LEU A 170 -14.42 -15.43 -13.12
CA LEU A 170 -13.68 -15.22 -11.88
C LEU A 170 -14.50 -14.30 -10.92
N PRO A 171 -15.64 -14.77 -10.37
CA PRO A 171 -16.57 -13.93 -9.62
C PRO A 171 -16.12 -13.63 -8.19
N GLY A 172 -16.74 -12.63 -7.55
CA GLY A 172 -16.60 -12.38 -6.11
C GLY A 172 -15.23 -11.88 -5.65
N HIS A 173 -14.92 -12.07 -4.37
CA HIS A 173 -13.65 -11.67 -3.76
C HIS A 173 -12.56 -12.75 -3.88
N ASP A 174 -12.92 -14.02 -3.75
CA ASP A 174 -11.97 -15.14 -3.65
C ASP A 174 -11.14 -15.38 -4.92
N PHE A 175 -11.61 -14.88 -6.07
CA PHE A 175 -10.90 -14.88 -7.35
C PHE A 175 -10.41 -13.49 -7.78
N ALA A 176 -10.48 -12.48 -6.90
CA ALA A 176 -10.22 -11.08 -7.27
C ALA A 176 -8.76 -10.81 -7.67
N SER A 177 -7.79 -11.59 -7.17
CA SER A 177 -6.38 -11.42 -7.53
C SER A 177 -6.08 -12.01 -8.91
N VAL A 178 -6.52 -13.24 -9.20
CA VAL A 178 -6.46 -13.79 -10.57
C VAL A 178 -7.26 -12.94 -11.55
N ARG A 179 -8.45 -12.44 -11.16
CA ARG A 179 -9.23 -11.49 -11.97
C ARG A 179 -8.41 -10.25 -12.30
N ALA A 180 -7.76 -9.63 -11.31
CA ALA A 180 -6.88 -8.49 -11.53
C ALA A 180 -5.74 -8.83 -12.51
N GLY A 181 -5.07 -9.99 -12.36
CA GLY A 181 -4.01 -10.43 -13.26
C GLY A 181 -4.48 -10.60 -14.72
N VAL A 182 -5.64 -11.19 -14.93
CA VAL A 182 -6.23 -11.39 -16.28
C VAL A 182 -6.69 -10.06 -16.89
N GLU A 183 -7.38 -9.21 -16.11
CA GLU A 183 -7.84 -7.89 -16.56
C GLU A 183 -6.65 -6.97 -16.89
N MET A 184 -5.59 -6.96 -16.07
CA MET A 184 -4.35 -6.22 -16.37
C MET A 184 -3.75 -6.65 -17.71
N ALA A 185 -3.64 -7.96 -17.96
CA ALA A 185 -3.05 -8.47 -19.19
C ALA A 185 -3.87 -8.12 -20.44
N LEU A 186 -5.21 -8.14 -20.34
CA LEU A 186 -6.10 -7.68 -21.41
C LEU A 186 -5.97 -6.17 -21.68
N ILE A 187 -5.92 -5.36 -20.63
CA ILE A 187 -5.85 -3.89 -20.73
C ILE A 187 -4.47 -3.43 -21.25
N ASP A 188 -3.38 -4.08 -20.83
CA ASP A 188 -2.03 -3.84 -21.40
C ASP A 188 -1.97 -4.29 -22.88
N ALA A 189 -2.56 -5.44 -23.24
CA ALA A 189 -2.60 -5.90 -24.63
C ALA A 189 -3.40 -4.95 -25.53
N ALA A 190 -4.51 -4.41 -25.01
CA ALA A 190 -5.32 -3.37 -25.65
C ALA A 190 -4.51 -2.08 -25.84
N ALA A 191 -3.93 -1.53 -24.77
CA ALA A 191 -3.13 -0.30 -24.81
C ALA A 191 -1.93 -0.41 -25.77
N ASN A 192 -1.23 -1.56 -25.78
CA ASN A 192 -0.13 -1.84 -26.70
C ASN A 192 -0.58 -1.98 -28.16
N SER A 193 -1.81 -2.44 -28.44
CA SER A 193 -2.34 -2.53 -29.81
C SER A 193 -2.51 -1.15 -30.46
N ILE A 194 -3.01 -0.17 -29.70
CA ILE A 194 -3.17 1.24 -30.13
C ILE A 194 -1.97 2.12 -29.79
N ARG A 195 -0.92 1.54 -29.19
CA ARG A 195 0.38 2.16 -28.86
C ARG A 195 0.30 3.37 -27.91
N ILE A 196 -0.61 3.34 -26.94
CA ILE A 196 -0.65 4.36 -25.86
C ILE A 196 -0.17 3.77 -24.54
N PRO A 197 0.56 4.53 -23.70
CA PRO A 197 0.93 4.06 -22.37
C PRO A 197 -0.28 4.11 -21.43
N LEU A 198 -0.34 3.18 -20.47
CA LEU A 198 -1.48 2.99 -19.56
C LEU A 198 -1.91 4.27 -18.83
N TRP A 199 -0.98 5.11 -18.40
CA TRP A 199 -1.30 6.39 -17.73
C TRP A 199 -2.10 7.36 -18.63
N ARG A 200 -1.97 7.27 -19.96
CA ARG A 200 -2.82 8.05 -20.90
C ARG A 200 -4.18 7.42 -21.07
N LEU A 201 -4.25 6.09 -21.17
CA LEU A 201 -5.52 5.36 -21.23
C LEU A 201 -6.42 5.70 -20.04
N PHE A 202 -5.82 5.78 -18.85
CA PHE A 202 -6.52 6.06 -17.59
C PHE A 202 -6.75 7.56 -17.29
N GLY A 203 -6.49 8.46 -18.25
CA GLY A 203 -6.89 9.88 -18.18
C GLY A 203 -5.78 10.90 -18.42
N GLY A 204 -4.52 10.48 -18.46
CA GLY A 204 -3.41 11.31 -18.97
C GLY A 204 -2.95 12.46 -18.06
N VAL A 205 -3.39 12.51 -16.80
CA VAL A 205 -3.09 13.59 -15.85
C VAL A 205 -1.59 13.79 -15.62
N SER A 206 -0.85 12.69 -15.44
CA SER A 206 0.59 12.69 -15.16
C SER A 206 1.25 11.40 -15.68
N ASN A 207 2.56 11.43 -15.89
CA ASN A 207 3.38 10.23 -16.10
C ASN A 207 4.28 9.90 -14.89
N SER A 208 4.05 10.58 -13.76
CA SER A 208 4.78 10.41 -12.51
C SER A 208 3.91 10.61 -11.26
N ILE A 209 4.22 9.87 -10.20
CA ILE A 209 3.53 9.90 -8.91
C ILE A 209 4.52 9.99 -7.76
N THR A 210 4.14 10.70 -6.71
CA THR A 210 4.84 10.69 -5.42
C THR A 210 4.29 9.56 -4.56
N THR A 211 5.16 8.96 -3.75
CA THR A 211 4.84 7.80 -2.93
C THR A 211 5.65 7.79 -1.63
N ASP A 212 5.11 7.16 -0.59
CA ASP A 212 5.82 6.95 0.69
C ASP A 212 6.93 5.88 0.58
N ILE A 213 7.50 5.47 1.72
CA ILE A 213 8.24 4.21 1.82
C ILE A 213 7.98 3.52 3.16
N THR A 214 7.68 2.22 3.11
CA THR A 214 7.47 1.42 4.33
C THR A 214 8.79 1.21 5.09
N ILE A 215 8.82 1.60 6.36
CA ILE A 215 9.82 1.12 7.33
C ILE A 215 9.36 -0.27 7.81
N PRO A 216 10.18 -1.34 7.65
CA PRO A 216 9.85 -2.67 8.18
C PRO A 216 9.86 -2.67 9.72
N ILE A 217 9.22 -3.66 10.33
CA ILE A 217 9.27 -3.86 11.79
C ILE A 217 10.72 -4.23 12.18
N VAL A 218 11.44 -3.29 12.80
CA VAL A 218 12.84 -3.39 13.24
C VAL A 218 13.05 -2.63 14.56
N SER A 219 14.25 -2.65 15.13
CA SER A 219 14.57 -1.89 16.35
C SER A 219 14.46 -0.37 16.11
N PRO A 220 14.16 0.45 17.14
CA PRO A 220 14.09 1.91 17.00
C PRO A 220 15.36 2.54 16.38
N SER A 221 16.55 1.98 16.65
CA SER A 221 17.82 2.43 16.04
C SER A 221 17.89 2.12 14.54
N GLU A 222 17.57 0.89 14.10
CA GLU A 222 17.56 0.58 12.66
C GLU A 222 16.46 1.37 11.95
N ALA A 223 15.31 1.59 12.60
CA ALA A 223 14.23 2.41 12.06
C ALA A 223 14.67 3.87 11.81
N ALA A 224 15.39 4.48 12.76
CA ALA A 224 15.97 5.82 12.60
C ALA A 224 17.03 5.88 11.49
N GLU A 225 17.91 4.87 11.38
CA GLU A 225 18.90 4.76 10.30
C GLU A 225 18.24 4.61 8.92
N LEU A 226 17.21 3.76 8.81
CA LEU A 226 16.42 3.56 7.60
C LEU A 226 15.67 4.82 7.20
N ALA A 227 15.01 5.50 8.14
CA ALA A 227 14.36 6.78 7.91
C ALA A 227 15.35 7.82 7.36
N ALA A 228 16.49 8.03 8.03
CA ALA A 228 17.51 8.98 7.57
C ALA A 228 18.08 8.59 6.18
N LYS A 229 18.24 7.29 5.89
CA LYS A 229 18.65 6.76 4.58
C LYS A 229 17.60 6.97 3.49
N TYR A 230 16.32 6.95 3.81
CA TYR A 230 15.23 7.15 2.85
C TYR A 230 14.92 8.64 2.63
N CYS A 231 14.99 9.48 3.67
CA CYS A 231 14.90 10.93 3.51
C CYS A 231 16.04 11.46 2.62
N ARG A 232 17.28 10.94 2.78
CA ARG A 232 18.40 11.20 1.84
C ARG A 232 18.17 10.67 0.41
N GLN A 233 17.18 9.79 0.20
CA GLN A 233 16.71 9.36 -1.12
C GLN A 233 15.46 10.13 -1.57
N GLY A 234 15.05 11.19 -0.88
CA GLY A 234 13.94 12.08 -1.26
C GLY A 234 12.55 11.66 -0.75
N PHE A 235 12.44 10.65 0.11
CA PHE A 235 11.16 10.28 0.73
C PHE A 235 10.83 11.22 1.89
N SER A 236 9.79 12.04 1.74
CA SER A 236 9.24 12.91 2.80
C SER A 236 8.25 12.19 3.72
N THR A 237 7.62 11.14 3.21
CA THR A 237 6.59 10.35 3.89
C THR A 237 7.10 8.94 4.14
N LEU A 238 6.99 8.49 5.40
CA LEU A 238 7.39 7.17 5.86
C LEU A 238 6.13 6.44 6.33
N LYS A 239 5.92 5.22 5.82
CA LYS A 239 4.83 4.34 6.24
C LYS A 239 5.34 3.39 7.32
N LEU A 240 4.74 3.39 8.50
CA LEU A 240 5.16 2.55 9.62
C LEU A 240 4.14 1.44 9.85
N LYS A 241 4.62 0.20 9.91
CA LYS A 241 3.82 -0.93 10.38
C LYS A 241 3.79 -0.90 11.90
N VAL A 242 2.59 -0.77 12.45
CA VAL A 242 2.30 -0.72 13.90
C VAL A 242 1.32 -1.84 14.27
N GLY A 243 0.74 -1.84 15.46
CA GLY A 243 -0.36 -2.76 15.81
C GLY A 243 0.06 -4.03 16.55
N LYS A 244 1.32 -4.14 17.00
CA LYS A 244 1.80 -5.30 17.77
C LYS A 244 2.04 -5.01 19.24
N ASP A 245 2.78 -3.95 19.55
CA ASP A 245 2.96 -3.47 20.91
C ASP A 245 3.04 -1.95 20.91
N LEU A 246 2.18 -1.34 21.73
CA LEU A 246 1.98 0.09 21.78
C LEU A 246 3.22 0.87 22.24
N ASN A 247 4.09 0.28 23.06
CA ASN A 247 5.30 0.95 23.53
C ASN A 247 6.39 0.89 22.46
N SER A 248 6.62 -0.28 21.87
CA SER A 248 7.52 -0.48 20.72
C SER A 248 7.16 0.43 19.54
N ASP A 249 5.87 0.52 19.19
CA ASP A 249 5.38 1.38 18.10
C ASP A 249 5.73 2.86 18.38
N ILE A 250 5.59 3.31 19.63
CA ILE A 250 5.93 4.67 20.08
C ILE A 250 7.44 4.92 20.17
N GLU A 251 8.24 3.94 20.60
CA GLU A 251 9.70 4.04 20.63
C GLU A 251 10.28 4.21 19.22
N VAL A 252 9.78 3.44 18.24
CA VAL A 252 10.15 3.57 16.82
C VAL A 252 9.79 4.96 16.28
N LEU A 253 8.57 5.44 16.56
CA LEU A 253 8.11 6.78 16.17
C LEU A 253 8.97 7.90 16.81
N THR A 254 9.36 7.75 18.08
CA THR A 254 10.24 8.67 18.81
C THR A 254 11.64 8.70 18.19
N ALA A 255 12.23 7.54 17.91
CA ALA A 255 13.57 7.42 17.36
C ALA A 255 13.66 8.03 15.94
N ILE A 256 12.65 7.82 15.09
CA ILE A 256 12.62 8.44 13.76
C ILE A 256 12.44 9.97 13.87
N ARG A 257 11.52 10.46 14.72
CA ARG A 257 11.27 11.90 14.88
C ARG A 257 12.50 12.64 15.43
N SER A 258 13.33 11.99 16.26
CA SER A 258 14.55 12.60 16.81
C SER A 258 15.66 12.82 15.76
N VAL A 259 15.75 11.97 14.73
CA VAL A 259 16.74 12.11 13.63
C VAL A 259 16.18 12.84 12.39
N HIS A 260 14.85 12.93 12.26
CA HIS A 260 14.21 13.60 11.13
C HIS A 260 12.92 14.35 11.55
N PRO A 261 13.04 15.56 12.14
CA PRO A 261 11.92 16.26 12.75
C PRO A 261 10.78 16.61 11.79
N ASP A 262 11.05 16.72 10.49
CA ASP A 262 10.09 17.15 9.46
C ASP A 262 9.45 16.01 8.65
N CYS A 263 9.65 14.73 9.02
CA CYS A 263 9.05 13.62 8.28
C CYS A 263 7.52 13.53 8.48
N LEU A 264 6.79 13.07 7.46
CA LEU A 264 5.38 12.75 7.53
C LEU A 264 5.21 11.25 7.80
N PHE A 265 4.25 10.86 8.66
CA PHE A 265 3.97 9.46 8.97
C PHE A 265 2.61 9.02 8.43
N VAL A 266 2.61 7.91 7.69
CA VAL A 266 1.43 7.03 7.56
C VAL A 266 1.59 5.92 8.60
N LEU A 267 0.58 5.68 9.43
CA LEU A 267 0.53 4.50 10.29
C LEU A 267 -0.33 3.43 9.61
N ASP A 268 0.05 2.17 9.71
CA ASP A 268 -0.68 1.04 9.16
C ASP A 268 -0.61 -0.11 10.17
N ALA A 269 -1.75 -0.45 10.78
CA ALA A 269 -1.80 -1.44 11.85
C ALA A 269 -2.06 -2.87 11.35
N ASN A 270 -2.44 -3.05 10.08
CA ASN A 270 -3.04 -4.28 9.52
C ASN A 270 -3.92 -5.01 10.54
N GLU A 271 -5.01 -4.35 10.97
CA GLU A 271 -6.02 -4.92 11.85
C GLU A 271 -5.58 -5.17 13.31
N GLY A 272 -4.36 -4.78 13.70
CA GLY A 272 -3.73 -5.18 14.96
C GLY A 272 -4.32 -4.60 16.26
N TYR A 273 -5.02 -3.47 16.23
CA TYR A 273 -5.57 -2.86 17.45
C TYR A 273 -7.08 -3.11 17.63
N LYS A 274 -7.53 -3.10 18.89
CA LYS A 274 -8.92 -2.77 19.24
C LYS A 274 -9.11 -1.25 19.20
N ALA A 275 -10.34 -0.78 18.95
CA ALA A 275 -10.65 0.65 18.81
C ALA A 275 -10.08 1.55 19.92
N HIS A 276 -10.14 1.12 21.19
CA HIS A 276 -9.57 1.90 22.31
C HIS A 276 -8.03 1.99 22.27
N GLN A 277 -7.34 0.93 21.83
CA GLN A 277 -5.88 0.94 21.68
C GLN A 277 -5.46 1.84 20.52
N ALA A 278 -6.19 1.81 19.40
CA ALA A 278 -5.96 2.71 18.26
C ALA A 278 -6.14 4.20 18.66
N ILE A 279 -7.09 4.51 19.54
CA ILE A 279 -7.23 5.86 20.10
C ILE A 279 -6.07 6.20 21.05
N GLU A 280 -5.60 5.25 21.85
CA GLU A 280 -4.44 5.45 22.76
C GLU A 280 -3.13 5.74 22.00
N VAL A 281 -2.92 5.12 20.83
CA VAL A 281 -1.80 5.46 19.91
C VAL A 281 -1.82 6.94 19.56
N LEU A 282 -2.99 7.46 19.17
CA LEU A 282 -3.14 8.85 18.77
C LEU A 282 -3.01 9.82 19.96
N ASP A 283 -3.50 9.45 21.15
CA ASP A 283 -3.29 10.21 22.39
C ASP A 283 -1.79 10.35 22.71
N LYS A 284 -1.03 9.24 22.69
CA LYS A 284 0.42 9.26 22.94
C LYS A 284 1.17 10.08 21.89
N LEU A 285 0.86 9.90 20.61
CA LEU A 285 1.52 10.65 19.53
C LEU A 285 1.19 12.15 19.57
N HIS A 286 -0.05 12.52 19.88
CA HIS A 286 -0.42 13.91 20.08
C HIS A 286 0.34 14.55 21.25
N ALA A 287 0.50 13.83 22.37
CA ALA A 287 1.32 14.27 23.50
C ALA A 287 2.81 14.44 23.15
N MET A 288 3.32 13.70 22.14
CA MET A 288 4.66 13.85 21.58
C MET A 288 4.78 14.98 20.52
N GLY A 289 3.68 15.66 20.18
CA GLY A 289 3.64 16.64 19.08
C GLY A 289 3.71 16.01 17.68
N VAL A 290 3.36 14.72 17.55
CA VAL A 290 3.40 13.97 16.29
C VAL A 290 1.97 13.75 15.78
N THR A 291 1.68 14.28 14.59
CA THR A 291 0.41 14.04 13.88
C THR A 291 0.67 13.21 12.62
N PRO A 292 0.21 11.95 12.55
CA PRO A 292 0.19 11.18 11.31
C PRO A 292 -0.66 11.87 10.24
N ILE A 293 -0.27 11.77 8.97
CA ILE A 293 -1.12 12.25 7.86
C ILE A 293 -2.28 11.29 7.59
N LEU A 294 -2.12 10.01 7.97
CA LEU A 294 -3.08 8.94 7.73
C LEU A 294 -2.87 7.80 8.73
N PHE A 295 -3.96 7.15 9.14
CA PHE A 295 -3.96 5.91 9.92
C PHE A 295 -4.77 4.84 9.19
N GLU A 296 -4.09 3.81 8.70
CA GLU A 296 -4.60 2.78 7.80
C GLU A 296 -4.93 1.49 8.55
N GLN A 297 -6.13 0.96 8.28
CA GLN A 297 -6.75 -0.21 8.89
C GLN A 297 -6.41 -0.38 10.39
N PRO A 298 -6.82 0.57 11.26
CA PRO A 298 -6.47 0.55 12.67
C PRO A 298 -7.05 -0.67 13.42
N VAL A 299 -8.21 -1.17 12.99
CA VAL A 299 -8.95 -2.27 13.63
C VAL A 299 -9.28 -3.39 12.65
N HIS A 300 -9.74 -4.53 13.16
CA HIS A 300 -10.16 -5.70 12.36
C HIS A 300 -11.11 -5.34 11.22
N ARG A 301 -10.95 -6.00 10.07
CA ARG A 301 -11.67 -5.68 8.82
C ARG A 301 -13.19 -5.69 8.96
N ASP A 302 -13.71 -6.54 9.84
CA ASP A 302 -15.13 -6.69 10.13
C ASP A 302 -15.60 -5.91 11.38
N ASP A 303 -14.71 -5.19 12.08
CA ASP A 303 -15.05 -4.29 13.21
C ASP A 303 -15.51 -2.92 12.68
N TRP A 304 -16.67 -2.91 12.03
CA TRP A 304 -17.23 -1.71 11.39
C TRP A 304 -17.59 -0.60 12.40
N GLU A 305 -17.99 -0.96 13.62
CA GLU A 305 -18.28 -0.01 14.71
C GLU A 305 -16.98 0.59 15.27
N GLY A 306 -15.95 -0.24 15.48
CA GLY A 306 -14.62 0.22 15.88
C GLY A 306 -13.97 1.10 14.82
N LEU A 307 -14.13 0.79 13.53
CA LEU A 307 -13.60 1.59 12.43
C LEU A 307 -14.28 2.97 12.38
N HIS A 308 -15.62 3.01 12.48
CA HIS A 308 -16.38 4.26 12.60
C HIS A 308 -15.94 5.10 13.81
N LEU A 309 -15.82 4.48 14.99
CA LEU A 309 -15.42 5.15 16.23
C LEU A 309 -14.00 5.73 16.13
N VAL A 310 -13.04 4.93 15.65
CA VAL A 310 -11.65 5.38 15.48
C VAL A 310 -11.57 6.48 14.44
N SER A 311 -12.31 6.39 13.32
CA SER A 311 -12.38 7.45 12.31
C SER A 311 -12.79 8.80 12.89
N HIS A 312 -13.94 8.87 13.57
CA HIS A 312 -14.44 10.14 14.10
C HIS A 312 -13.50 10.71 15.18
N VAL A 313 -13.05 9.87 16.13
CA VAL A 313 -12.10 10.32 17.17
C VAL A 313 -10.75 10.75 16.59
N ALA A 314 -10.23 10.02 15.58
CA ALA A 314 -9.00 10.39 14.88
C ALA A 314 -9.09 11.77 14.24
N LYS A 315 -10.23 12.07 13.60
CA LYS A 315 -10.43 13.30 12.86
C LYS A 315 -10.75 14.50 13.75
N ASP A 316 -11.71 14.36 14.64
CA ASP A 316 -12.23 15.48 15.43
C ASP A 316 -11.25 15.91 16.54
N LYS A 317 -10.54 14.96 17.16
CA LYS A 317 -9.60 15.24 18.26
C LYS A 317 -8.19 15.56 17.78
N TYR A 318 -7.73 14.97 16.67
CA TYR A 318 -6.32 15.08 16.23
C TYR A 318 -6.12 15.51 14.76
N GLY A 319 -7.19 15.68 13.98
CA GLY A 319 -7.13 16.02 12.55
C GLY A 319 -6.73 14.86 11.62
N VAL A 320 -6.41 13.70 12.17
CA VAL A 320 -5.85 12.53 11.45
C VAL A 320 -6.96 11.87 10.61
N SER A 321 -6.71 11.67 9.32
CA SER A 321 -7.60 10.89 8.46
C SER A 321 -7.38 9.38 8.68
N VAL A 322 -8.45 8.58 8.61
CA VAL A 322 -8.38 7.12 8.68
C VAL A 322 -8.66 6.48 7.31
N ALA A 323 -7.87 5.48 6.94
CA ALA A 323 -8.04 4.70 5.71
C ALA A 323 -8.55 3.27 5.98
N ALA A 324 -9.51 2.82 5.18
CA ALA A 324 -9.92 1.43 5.11
C ALA A 324 -9.11 0.68 4.05
N ASP A 325 -8.41 -0.38 4.43
CA ASP A 325 -7.69 -1.28 3.51
C ASP A 325 -8.32 -2.68 3.55
N GLU A 326 -8.01 -3.52 4.53
CA GLU A 326 -8.56 -4.87 4.62
C GLU A 326 -10.09 -4.90 4.83
N SER A 327 -10.72 -3.81 5.31
CA SER A 327 -12.19 -3.63 5.29
C SER A 327 -12.78 -3.41 3.89
N CYS A 328 -12.00 -2.95 2.90
CA CYS A 328 -12.51 -2.66 1.55
C CYS A 328 -12.07 -3.75 0.56
N ARG A 329 -12.93 -4.76 0.35
CA ARG A 329 -12.63 -5.96 -0.47
C ARG A 329 -13.59 -6.16 -1.65
N SER A 330 -14.62 -5.31 -1.77
CA SER A 330 -15.61 -5.31 -2.82
C SER A 330 -16.18 -3.90 -3.07
N VAL A 331 -16.98 -3.74 -4.12
CA VAL A 331 -17.74 -2.51 -4.39
C VAL A 331 -18.82 -2.30 -3.31
N ASP A 332 -19.37 -3.38 -2.76
CA ASP A 332 -20.34 -3.33 -1.65
C ASP A 332 -19.70 -2.86 -0.33
N ASP A 333 -18.46 -3.29 -0.03
CA ASP A 333 -17.71 -2.77 1.12
C ASP A 333 -17.43 -1.27 0.96
N ALA A 334 -17.04 -0.83 -0.24
CA ALA A 334 -16.82 0.58 -0.53
C ALA A 334 -18.11 1.40 -0.36
N ASN A 335 -19.24 0.90 -0.88
CA ASN A 335 -20.56 1.49 -0.64
C ASN A 335 -20.89 1.55 0.86
N LYS A 336 -20.60 0.49 1.63
CA LYS A 336 -20.82 0.45 3.09
C LYS A 336 -19.96 1.49 3.83
N ILE A 337 -18.69 1.63 3.44
CA ILE A 337 -17.76 2.64 3.98
C ILE A 337 -18.26 4.06 3.70
N ILE A 338 -18.71 4.32 2.47
CA ILE A 338 -19.27 5.60 2.02
C ILE A 338 -20.54 5.95 2.80
N HIS A 339 -21.57 5.10 2.73
CA HIS A 339 -22.89 5.41 3.31
C HIS A 339 -22.88 5.40 4.84
N GLY A 340 -21.98 4.65 5.47
CA GLY A 340 -21.80 4.64 6.93
C GLY A 340 -20.82 5.70 7.47
N ASN A 341 -20.17 6.51 6.61
CA ASN A 341 -19.07 7.40 6.98
C ASN A 341 -17.97 6.70 7.81
N LEU A 342 -17.62 5.47 7.44
CA LEU A 342 -16.81 4.57 8.29
C LEU A 342 -15.31 4.91 8.22
N ALA A 343 -14.84 5.48 7.12
CA ALA A 343 -13.45 5.90 6.90
C ALA A 343 -13.37 7.12 5.99
N HIS A 344 -12.25 7.85 6.06
CA HIS A 344 -12.00 9.07 5.29
C HIS A 344 -11.35 8.81 3.93
N VAL A 345 -10.67 7.66 3.83
CA VAL A 345 -9.90 7.23 2.66
C VAL A 345 -10.16 5.75 2.42
N ILE A 346 -10.21 5.34 1.16
CA ILE A 346 -10.21 3.92 0.77
C ILE A 346 -8.86 3.58 0.12
N ASN A 347 -8.22 2.50 0.59
CA ASN A 347 -7.04 1.92 -0.04
C ASN A 347 -7.43 0.93 -1.14
N ILE A 348 -7.33 1.38 -2.38
CA ILE A 348 -7.48 0.57 -3.57
C ILE A 348 -6.29 -0.39 -3.67
N LYS A 349 -6.55 -1.69 -3.79
CA LYS A 349 -5.56 -2.66 -4.27
C LYS A 349 -6.22 -3.50 -5.34
N LEU A 350 -5.61 -3.58 -6.52
CA LEU A 350 -6.17 -4.29 -7.67
C LEU A 350 -6.46 -5.75 -7.31
N ALA A 351 -5.54 -6.39 -6.59
CA ALA A 351 -5.66 -7.75 -6.06
C ALA A 351 -6.88 -8.03 -5.14
N LYS A 352 -7.50 -7.00 -4.54
CA LYS A 352 -8.72 -7.18 -3.72
C LYS A 352 -10.01 -7.11 -4.55
N LEU A 353 -9.98 -6.38 -5.68
CA LEU A 353 -11.19 -5.90 -6.38
C LEU A 353 -11.30 -6.38 -7.84
N GLY A 354 -10.19 -6.75 -8.47
CA GLY A 354 -10.02 -6.63 -9.93
C GLY A 354 -9.64 -5.20 -10.33
N VAL A 355 -9.28 -5.00 -11.59
CA VAL A 355 -9.11 -3.67 -12.19
C VAL A 355 -10.45 -2.99 -12.41
N ILE A 356 -11.45 -3.72 -12.92
CA ILE A 356 -12.80 -3.17 -13.14
C ILE A 356 -13.46 -2.76 -11.82
N GLY A 357 -13.44 -3.63 -10.81
CA GLY A 357 -13.94 -3.30 -9.47
C GLY A 357 -13.19 -2.11 -8.84
N ALA A 358 -11.90 -1.94 -9.11
CA ALA A 358 -11.16 -0.76 -8.68
C ALA A 358 -11.64 0.54 -9.36
N PHE A 359 -11.97 0.50 -10.66
CA PHE A 359 -12.58 1.66 -11.35
C PHE A 359 -13.95 2.02 -10.77
N GLU A 360 -14.78 1.02 -10.47
CA GLU A 360 -16.10 1.24 -9.85
C GLU A 360 -15.97 1.90 -8.47
N VAL A 361 -15.09 1.40 -7.59
CA VAL A 361 -14.80 2.02 -6.28
C VAL A 361 -14.23 3.44 -6.43
N ILE A 362 -13.32 3.66 -7.38
CA ILE A 362 -12.76 5.00 -7.66
C ILE A 362 -13.86 6.00 -8.04
N ASN A 363 -14.86 5.57 -8.80
CA ASN A 363 -15.96 6.44 -9.22
C ASN A 363 -16.88 6.80 -8.05
N ILE A 364 -17.43 5.82 -7.33
CA ILE A 364 -18.36 6.08 -6.21
C ILE A 364 -17.69 6.87 -5.07
N ALA A 365 -16.41 6.61 -4.78
CA ALA A 365 -15.67 7.36 -3.77
C ALA A 365 -15.44 8.83 -4.17
N ARG A 366 -15.16 9.10 -5.46
CA ARG A 366 -15.04 10.46 -5.99
C ARG A 366 -16.35 11.24 -5.94
N GLU A 367 -17.46 10.58 -6.26
CA GLU A 367 -18.81 11.19 -6.19
C GLU A 367 -19.21 11.49 -4.74
N ALA A 368 -18.87 10.59 -3.80
CA ALA A 368 -19.03 10.80 -2.37
C ALA A 368 -18.04 11.79 -1.73
N GLY A 369 -16.98 12.20 -2.45
CA GLY A 369 -15.91 13.05 -1.93
C GLY A 369 -14.96 12.37 -0.94
N ILE A 370 -14.99 11.04 -0.86
CA ILE A 370 -14.06 10.23 -0.04
C ILE A 370 -12.66 10.23 -0.68
N GLY A 371 -11.63 10.29 0.16
CA GLY A 371 -10.25 10.26 -0.29
C GLY A 371 -9.86 8.90 -0.88
N LEU A 372 -8.92 8.89 -1.82
CA LEU A 372 -8.44 7.66 -2.43
C LEU A 372 -6.92 7.58 -2.35
N MET A 373 -6.45 6.41 -1.93
CA MET A 373 -5.08 5.97 -2.08
C MET A 373 -5.07 4.66 -2.87
N ILE A 374 -3.97 4.37 -3.52
CA ILE A 374 -3.69 3.05 -4.07
C ILE A 374 -2.49 2.45 -3.35
N GLY A 375 -2.56 1.15 -3.12
CA GLY A 375 -1.49 0.37 -2.52
C GLY A 375 -1.32 -0.93 -3.29
N GLY A 376 -0.52 -1.82 -2.70
CA GLY A 376 -0.26 -3.14 -3.23
C GLY A 376 -0.23 -4.21 -2.15
N MET A 377 -0.12 -5.46 -2.61
CA MET A 377 0.28 -6.63 -1.83
C MET A 377 1.81 -6.78 -1.91
N VAL A 378 2.33 -8.01 -1.78
CA VAL A 378 3.73 -8.32 -2.10
C VAL A 378 3.85 -8.56 -3.61
N GLU A 379 3.78 -7.47 -4.37
CA GLU A 379 3.73 -7.47 -5.85
C GLU A 379 5.09 -7.12 -6.48
N THR A 380 5.31 -7.59 -7.71
CA THR A 380 6.45 -7.19 -8.53
C THR A 380 6.19 -5.84 -9.23
N ARG A 381 7.14 -5.41 -10.07
CA ARG A 381 6.99 -4.21 -10.91
C ARG A 381 5.90 -4.36 -11.99
N LEU A 382 5.34 -5.55 -12.20
CA LEU A 382 4.25 -5.75 -13.14
C LEU A 382 2.93 -5.20 -12.58
N ALA A 383 2.39 -5.76 -11.49
CA ALA A 383 1.18 -5.20 -10.86
C ALA A 383 1.41 -3.80 -10.28
N MET A 384 2.53 -3.55 -9.57
CA MET A 384 2.83 -2.21 -9.05
C MET A 384 3.05 -1.17 -10.16
N GLY A 385 3.50 -1.59 -11.34
CA GLY A 385 3.63 -0.72 -12.52
C GLY A 385 2.26 -0.33 -13.09
N PHE A 386 1.35 -1.30 -13.20
CA PHE A 386 -0.04 -1.06 -13.62
C PHE A 386 -0.77 -0.14 -12.63
N ALA A 387 -0.70 -0.43 -11.33
CA ALA A 387 -1.26 0.41 -10.26
C ALA A 387 -0.66 1.82 -10.26
N GLY A 388 0.66 1.95 -10.48
CA GLY A 388 1.32 3.24 -10.64
C GLY A 388 0.82 4.02 -11.87
N HIS A 389 0.63 3.36 -13.01
CA HIS A 389 0.03 4.01 -14.18
C HIS A 389 -1.43 4.42 -13.96
N LEU A 390 -2.22 3.64 -13.21
CA LEU A 390 -3.59 3.99 -12.82
C LEU A 390 -3.62 5.26 -11.95
N ALA A 391 -2.76 5.35 -10.92
CA ALA A 391 -2.62 6.56 -10.13
C ALA A 391 -2.10 7.76 -10.93
N ALA A 392 -1.14 7.55 -11.83
CA ALA A 392 -0.58 8.64 -12.64
C ALA A 392 -1.60 9.23 -13.63
N GLY A 393 -2.45 8.38 -14.23
CA GLY A 393 -3.48 8.82 -15.18
C GLY A 393 -4.65 9.58 -14.55
N LEU A 394 -4.85 9.46 -13.23
CA LEU A 394 -6.06 9.88 -12.52
C LEU A 394 -5.79 11.00 -11.52
N VAL A 395 -6.67 12.01 -11.46
CA VAL A 395 -6.61 13.04 -10.41
C VAL A 395 -6.99 12.43 -9.05
N SER A 396 -6.29 12.86 -7.99
CA SER A 396 -6.55 12.53 -6.58
C SER A 396 -6.30 11.08 -6.15
N LEU A 397 -5.30 10.40 -6.71
CA LEU A 397 -4.75 9.16 -6.14
C LEU A 397 -3.33 9.38 -5.57
N ILE A 398 -3.14 9.00 -4.30
CA ILE A 398 -1.81 8.88 -3.67
C ILE A 398 -1.38 7.41 -3.72
N LEU A 399 -0.18 7.11 -4.22
CA LEU A 399 0.39 5.76 -4.14
C LEU A 399 1.10 5.56 -2.80
N THR A 400 0.88 4.41 -2.18
CA THR A 400 1.59 3.95 -0.98
C THR A 400 2.47 2.73 -1.28
N HIS A 401 3.60 2.60 -0.60
CA HIS A 401 4.75 1.89 -1.16
C HIS A 401 5.08 0.58 -0.43
N HIS A 402 4.67 -0.54 -1.03
CA HIS A 402 4.95 -1.90 -0.54
C HIS A 402 6.06 -2.64 -1.33
N PHE A 403 6.97 -1.92 -1.98
CA PHE A 403 8.14 -2.54 -2.63
C PHE A 403 9.15 -3.10 -1.61
N PHE A 404 9.08 -4.40 -1.34
CA PHE A 404 10.11 -5.18 -0.63
C PHE A 404 11.14 -5.84 -1.56
N LEU A 405 10.94 -5.71 -2.88
CA LEU A 405 11.84 -6.23 -3.91
C LEU A 405 12.98 -5.24 -4.23
N PRO A 406 14.20 -5.73 -4.49
CA PRO A 406 15.38 -4.88 -4.63
C PRO A 406 15.38 -4.04 -5.92
N LYS A 407 16.27 -3.04 -5.98
CA LYS A 407 16.47 -2.23 -7.19
C LYS A 407 16.96 -3.06 -8.40
N ILE A 408 17.48 -4.27 -8.18
CA ILE A 408 18.07 -5.15 -9.19
C ILE A 408 17.44 -6.56 -9.13
N LEU A 409 16.49 -6.81 -10.02
CA LEU A 409 16.41 -8.06 -10.79
C LEU A 409 15.72 -7.72 -12.11
N LEU A 410 16.31 -8.11 -13.25
CA LEU A 410 16.00 -7.50 -14.55
C LEU A 410 15.89 -8.55 -15.66
N PHE A 411 14.75 -9.22 -15.77
CA PHE A 411 14.47 -10.05 -16.95
C PHE A 411 14.19 -9.16 -18.17
N LYS A 412 14.88 -9.48 -19.26
CA LYS A 412 15.17 -8.58 -20.40
C LYS A 412 14.02 -8.41 -21.40
N VAL A 413 12.77 -8.49 -20.93
CA VAL A 413 11.55 -8.66 -21.75
C VAL A 413 10.54 -7.52 -21.57
N MET A 414 10.54 -6.80 -20.45
CA MET A 414 9.50 -5.82 -20.13
C MET A 414 9.76 -4.43 -20.73
N LYS A 415 8.76 -3.89 -21.45
CA LYS A 415 8.71 -2.47 -21.86
C LYS A 415 8.06 -1.54 -20.84
N LEU A 416 7.43 -2.06 -19.77
CA LEU A 416 7.12 -1.28 -18.56
C LEU A 416 8.42 -1.01 -17.77
N LEU A 417 9.27 -0.13 -18.30
CA LEU A 417 10.42 0.39 -17.58
C LEU A 417 9.97 1.51 -16.63
N VAL A 418 9.50 1.11 -15.45
CA VAL A 418 9.20 2.05 -14.36
C VAL A 418 10.52 2.46 -13.68
N ARG A 419 10.86 3.75 -13.71
CA ARG A 419 12.05 4.32 -13.07
C ARG A 419 11.69 4.92 -11.71
N CYS A 420 12.09 4.23 -10.64
CA CYS A 420 12.17 4.82 -9.31
C CYS A 420 13.45 5.66 -9.21
N THR A 421 13.31 6.97 -9.28
CA THR A 421 14.36 7.96 -8.97
C THR A 421 13.83 8.87 -7.89
N SER A 422 14.23 8.61 -6.64
CA SER A 422 13.67 9.15 -5.40
C SER A 422 12.23 8.65 -5.10
N SER A 423 11.50 9.40 -4.27
CA SER A 423 10.08 9.22 -3.96
C SER A 423 9.13 9.50 -5.14
N THR A 424 9.68 9.86 -6.29
CA THR A 424 8.94 9.96 -7.55
C THR A 424 9.16 8.71 -8.39
N ILE A 425 8.06 8.02 -8.68
CA ILE A 425 8.00 6.95 -9.67
C ILE A 425 7.61 7.58 -11.02
N GLN A 426 8.37 7.33 -12.08
CA GLN A 426 8.11 7.84 -13.43
C GLN A 426 8.31 6.77 -14.50
N GLU A 427 7.56 6.85 -15.60
CA GLU A 427 7.81 6.10 -16.83
C GLU A 427 9.19 6.42 -17.44
N ALA A 428 10.04 5.42 -17.66
CA ALA A 428 11.34 5.60 -18.30
C ALA A 428 11.20 5.70 -19.83
N LYS A 429 11.89 6.68 -20.43
CA LYS A 429 12.08 6.70 -21.89
C LYS A 429 12.92 5.50 -22.32
N VAL A 430 12.38 4.68 -23.22
CA VAL A 430 13.15 3.65 -23.92
C VAL A 430 14.21 4.33 -24.80
N ALA A 431 15.49 4.13 -24.49
CA ALA A 431 16.58 4.60 -25.33
C ALA A 431 16.66 3.73 -26.60
N SER A 432 16.43 4.33 -27.77
CA SER A 432 16.43 3.63 -29.06
C SER A 432 17.85 3.44 -29.60
N SER A 433 18.64 2.59 -28.96
CA SER A 433 19.94 2.13 -29.48
C SER A 433 19.83 0.71 -30.03
N VAL A 434 19.59 0.59 -31.33
CA VAL A 434 19.63 -0.71 -32.04
C VAL A 434 21.09 -1.13 -32.19
N GLY A 435 21.58 -1.92 -31.23
CA GLY A 435 22.88 -2.57 -31.28
C GLY A 435 22.71 -4.07 -31.53
N THR A 436 23.04 -4.53 -32.74
CA THR A 436 23.04 -5.95 -33.10
C THR A 436 24.14 -6.71 -32.34
N MET A 437 23.78 -7.81 -31.67
CA MET A 437 24.71 -8.92 -31.44
C MET A 437 23.99 -10.27 -31.50
N SER A 438 24.78 -11.29 -31.80
CA SER A 438 24.42 -12.60 -32.34
C SER A 438 23.76 -13.56 -31.36
N HIS A 439 23.27 -14.69 -31.90
CA HIS A 439 22.92 -15.87 -31.12
C HIS A 439 24.08 -16.30 -30.20
N GLY A 440 23.71 -16.79 -29.02
CA GLY A 440 24.53 -17.54 -28.09
C GLY A 440 23.60 -18.26 -27.13
N THR A 441 23.81 -19.57 -26.94
CA THR A 441 23.10 -20.33 -25.92
C THR A 441 23.64 -19.98 -24.54
N ASP A 442 22.80 -20.05 -23.52
CA ASP A 442 22.93 -21.03 -22.42
C ASP A 442 21.87 -20.74 -21.35
N LEU A 443 21.38 -21.79 -20.69
CA LEU A 443 20.34 -21.75 -19.67
C LEU A 443 20.81 -22.48 -18.41
N CYS A 444 21.04 -21.71 -17.34
CA CYS A 444 21.19 -22.14 -15.94
C CYS A 444 20.59 -21.04 -15.05
#